data_AF-A0A842N403-F1
#
_entry.id   AF-A0A842N403-F1
#
_cell.length_a   1.000
_cell.length_b   1.000
_cell.length_c   1.000
_cell.angle_alpha   90.00
_cell.angle_beta   90.00
_cell.angle_gamma   90.00
#
_symmetry.space_group_name_H-M   'P 1'
#
loop_
_entity.id
_entity.type
_entity.pdbx_description
1 polymer ?
#
loop_
_entity_poly.entity_id
_entity_poly.type
_entity_poly.pdbx_seq_one_letter_code
_entity_poly.pdbx_strand_id
1 'polypeptide(L)' 'MSANSPEELSLFKRFMIRTRGYAYVGHQKRPGWRASIPFYAFKCPEHGIVEDYPHGHGGHLSCPICAHRKHSGLRVQNL' A
#
# COMPACT_ATOMS: atom_id res chain seq x y z
N MET A 1 9.51 16.38 5.54
CA MET A 1 8.10 16.12 5.91
C MET A 1 7.89 14.62 5.76
N SER A 2 7.80 13.94 6.90
CA SER A 2 8.17 12.54 7.09
C SER A 2 7.30 11.56 6.29
N ALA A 3 7.96 10.79 5.42
CA ALA A 3 7.47 9.49 5.01
C ALA A 3 7.60 8.57 6.23
N ASN A 4 6.51 8.39 6.98
CA ASN A 4 6.50 7.42 8.07
C ASN A 4 6.70 6.05 7.43
N SER A 5 7.76 5.35 7.79
CA SER A 5 7.93 3.95 7.45
C SER A 5 6.99 3.10 8.33
N PRO A 6 6.61 1.87 7.91
CA PRO A 6 5.61 1.05 8.59
C PRO A 6 5.89 0.77 10.09
N GLU A 7 7.12 1.00 10.56
CA GLU A 7 7.50 0.92 11.97
C GLU A 7 6.89 2.03 12.87
N GLU A 8 6.47 3.19 12.34
CA GLU A 8 5.93 4.32 13.12
C GLU A 8 4.40 4.32 13.29
N LEU A 9 3.73 3.20 12.99
CA LEU A 9 2.29 3.09 13.20
C LEU A 9 1.96 3.07 14.70
N SER A 10 1.27 4.12 15.14
CA SER A 10 0.73 4.19 16.50
C SER A 10 -0.13 2.96 16.84
N LEU A 11 -0.19 2.62 18.13
CA LEU A 11 -1.00 1.49 18.61
C LEU A 11 -2.46 1.57 18.14
N PHE A 12 -3.00 2.78 18.04
CA PHE A 12 -4.34 3.01 17.52
C PHE A 12 -4.47 2.61 16.04
N LYS A 13 -3.51 3.00 15.17
CA LYS A 13 -3.52 2.57 13.77
C LYS A 13 -3.39 1.05 13.63
N ARG A 14 -2.56 0.40 14.46
CA ARG A 14 -2.44 -1.07 14.49
C ARG A 14 -3.75 -1.74 14.91
N PHE A 15 -4.43 -1.20 15.93
CA PHE A 15 -5.75 -1.67 16.35
C PHE A 15 -6.80 -1.48 15.24
N MET A 16 -6.79 -0.35 14.56
CA MET A 16 -7.66 -0.05 13.42
C MET A 16 -7.45 -1.03 12.26
N ILE A 17 -6.20 -1.34 11.91
CA ILE A 17 -5.89 -2.37 10.90
C ILE A 17 -6.46 -3.73 11.34
N ARG A 18 -6.32 -4.09 12.62
CA ARG A 18 -6.81 -5.37 13.13
C ARG A 18 -8.35 -5.48 13.11
N THR A 19 -9.07 -4.37 13.27
CA THR A 19 -10.54 -4.37 13.39
C THR A 19 -11.25 -4.03 12.09
N ARG A 20 -10.78 -3.02 11.35
CA ARG A 20 -11.37 -2.54 10.08
C ARG A 20 -10.63 -3.02 8.84
N GLY A 21 -9.48 -3.67 9.00
CA GLY A 21 -8.63 -4.14 7.91
C GLY A 21 -7.62 -3.10 7.39
N TYR A 22 -7.82 -1.81 7.65
CA TYR A 22 -6.93 -0.74 7.20
C TYR A 22 -6.93 0.47 8.16
N ALA A 23 -5.93 1.35 8.01
CA ALA A 23 -5.84 2.63 8.71
C ALA A 23 -5.26 3.71 7.80
N TYR A 24 -5.82 4.92 7.85
CA TYR A 24 -5.28 6.07 7.13
C TYR A 24 -3.91 6.49 7.68
N VAL A 25 -2.94 6.69 6.79
CA VAL A 25 -1.56 7.03 7.14
C VAL A 25 -1.28 8.52 6.94
N GLY A 26 -1.72 9.06 5.81
CA GLY A 26 -1.42 10.44 5.40
C GLY A 26 -1.71 10.67 3.93
N HIS A 27 -1.52 11.89 3.45
CA HIS A 27 -1.48 12.18 2.02
C HIS A 27 -0.04 12.25 1.54
N GLN A 28 0.23 11.69 0.36
CA GLN A 28 1.55 11.77 -0.29
C GLN A 28 1.41 12.37 -1.69
N LYS A 29 2.42 13.16 -2.08
CA LYS A 29 2.55 13.72 -3.43
C LYS A 29 3.91 13.35 -3.99
N ARG A 30 3.92 12.70 -5.16
CA ARG A 30 5.16 12.35 -5.88
C ARG A 30 5.41 13.31 -7.05
N PRO A 31 6.66 13.44 -7.53
CA PRO A 31 6.95 14.18 -8.76
C PRO A 31 6.10 13.67 -9.92
N GLY A 32 5.48 14.58 -10.67
CA GLY A 32 4.58 14.25 -11.77
C GLY A 32 3.12 13.99 -11.37
N TRP A 33 2.78 13.97 -10.09
CA TRP A 33 1.39 13.83 -9.66
C TRP A 33 0.65 15.17 -9.66
N ARG A 34 -0.56 15.17 -10.24
CA ARG A 34 -1.45 16.35 -10.29
C ARG A 34 -1.93 16.79 -8.90
N ALA A 35 -2.12 15.84 -7.99
CA ALA A 35 -2.62 16.09 -6.63
C ALA A 35 -1.93 15.19 -5.61
N SER A 36 -2.04 15.58 -4.33
CA SER A 36 -1.69 14.72 -3.21
C SER A 36 -2.81 13.69 -3.01
N ILE A 37 -2.46 12.42 -2.79
CA ILE A 37 -3.45 11.34 -2.65
C ILE A 37 -3.32 10.64 -1.29
N PRO A 38 -4.42 10.10 -0.74
CA PRO A 38 -4.41 9.44 0.55
C PRO A 38 -3.74 8.06 0.47
N PHE A 39 -2.92 7.76 1.48
CA PHE A 39 -2.30 6.46 1.70
C PHE A 39 -2.88 5.78 2.93
N TYR A 40 -2.96 4.45 2.87
CA TYR A 40 -3.53 3.59 3.88
C TYR A 40 -2.58 2.43 4.16
N ALA A 41 -2.45 2.09 5.45
CA ALA A 41 -1.78 0.89 5.91
C ALA A 41 -2.81 -0.23 6.07
N PHE A 42 -2.47 -1.45 5.67
CA PHE A 42 -3.33 -2.63 5.81
C PHE A 42 -2.49 -3.90 5.90
N LYS A 43 -3.11 -5.01 6.33
CA LYS A 43 -2.40 -6.29 6.48
C LYS A 43 -2.46 -7.11 5.19
N CYS A 44 -1.30 -7.31 4.56
CA CYS A 44 -1.08 -8.36 3.58
C CYS A 44 -0.85 -9.70 4.30
N PRO A 45 -1.45 -10.81 3.85
CA PRO A 45 -1.23 -12.12 4.44
C PRO A 45 0.22 -12.63 4.28
N GLU A 46 0.91 -12.23 3.21
CA GLU A 46 2.29 -12.66 2.92
C GLU A 46 3.35 -11.71 3.50
N HIS A 47 3.09 -10.39 3.47
CA HIS A 47 4.11 -9.36 3.71
C HIS A 47 3.87 -8.53 4.98
N GLY A 48 2.87 -8.88 5.79
CA GLY A 48 2.57 -8.14 7.01
C GLY A 48 1.90 -6.79 6.72
N ILE A 49 2.23 -5.75 7.50
CA ILE A 49 1.65 -4.42 7.29
C ILE A 49 2.37 -3.72 6.13
N VAL A 50 1.59 -3.29 5.14
CA VAL A 50 2.07 -2.58 3.95
C VAL A 50 1.24 -1.32 3.74
N GLU A 51 1.73 -0.41 2.90
CA GLU A 51 1.04 0.83 2.55
C GLU A 51 0.73 0.90 1.06
N ASP A 52 -0.44 1.43 0.73
CA ASP A 52 -0.85 1.71 -0.65
C ASP A 52 -1.92 2.81 -0.68
N TYR A 53 -2.27 3.28 -1.87
CA TYR A 53 -3.39 4.18 -2.11
C TYR A 53 -4.52 3.48 -2.88
N PRO A 54 -5.77 3.96 -2.83
CA PRO A 54 -6.87 3.32 -3.54
C PRO A 54 -6.69 3.38 -5.06
N HIS A 55 -6.77 2.23 -5.72
CA HIS A 55 -6.66 2.09 -7.17
C HIS A 55 -8.02 1.90 -7.84
N GLY A 56 -8.12 2.32 -9.10
CA GLY A 56 -9.29 2.11 -9.95
C GLY A 56 -10.53 2.90 -9.54
N HIS A 57 -11.62 2.74 -10.31
CA HIS A 57 -12.87 3.48 -10.09
C HIS A 57 -13.55 3.14 -8.74
N GLY A 58 -13.40 1.90 -8.26
CA GLY A 58 -13.98 1.43 -7.01
C GLY A 58 -13.08 1.59 -5.76
N GLY A 59 -11.84 2.06 -5.93
CA GLY A 59 -10.92 2.31 -4.81
C GLY A 59 -10.54 1.06 -4.02
N HIS A 60 -9.73 0.18 -4.60
CA HIS A 60 -9.20 -0.99 -3.88
C HIS A 60 -7.75 -0.78 -3.44
N LEU A 61 -7.38 -1.31 -2.28
CA LEU A 61 -5.99 -1.39 -1.82
C LEU A 61 -5.36 -2.70 -2.31
N SER A 62 -4.09 -2.67 -2.72
CA SER A 62 -3.40 -3.87 -3.20
C SER A 62 -1.97 -3.91 -2.68
N CYS A 63 -1.51 -5.07 -2.19
CA CYS A 63 -0.15 -5.15 -1.66
C CYS A 63 0.84 -4.85 -2.80
N PRO A 64 1.64 -3.78 -2.72
CA PRO A 64 2.52 -3.39 -3.82
C PRO A 64 3.60 -4.46 -4.07
N ILE A 65 4.03 -5.15 -3.03
CA ILE A 65 5.03 -6.22 -3.11
C ILE A 65 4.48 -7.44 -3.87
N CYS A 66 3.24 -7.85 -3.57
CA CYS A 66 2.56 -8.91 -4.33
C CYS A 66 2.34 -8.49 -5.80
N ALA A 67 1.97 -7.23 -6.03
CA ALA A 67 1.76 -6.71 -7.38
C ALA A 67 3.05 -6.75 -8.22
N HIS A 68 4.19 -6.34 -7.65
CA HIS A 68 5.49 -6.41 -8.32
C HIS A 68 5.87 -7.84 -8.73
N ARG A 69 5.60 -8.86 -7.88
CA ARG A 69 5.88 -10.26 -8.21
C ARG A 69 5.15 -10.75 -9.48
N LYS A 70 3.92 -10.28 -9.72
CA LYS A 70 3.13 -10.66 -10.91
C LYS A 70 3.72 -10.13 -12.22
N HIS A 71 4.54 -9.08 -12.17
CA HIS A 71 5.20 -8.52 -13.35
C HIS A 71 6.62 -9.05 -13.59
N SER A 72 7.19 -9.78 -12.63
CA SER A 72 8.53 -10.37 -12.72
C SER A 72 8.54 -11.86 -13.08
N GLY A 73 7.37 -12.49 -13.27
CA GLY A 73 7.25 -13.90 -13.65
C GLY A 73 7.32 -14.11 -15.17
N LEU A 74 8.47 -14.63 -15.64
CA LEU A 74 8.73 -15.25 -16.94
C LEU A 74 8.26 -14.51 -18.22
N ARG A 75 9.19 -13.82 -18.89
CA ARG A 75 9.20 -13.75 -20.36
C ARG A 75 9.82 -15.05 -20.86
N VAL A 76 9.01 -16.09 -21.09
CA VAL A 76 9.43 -17.19 -21.98
C VAL A 76 9.63 -16.56 -23.35
N GLN A 77 10.89 -16.28 -23.70
CA GLN A 77 11.24 -16.06 -25.09
C GLN A 77 11.23 -17.43 -25.74
N ASN A 78 10.22 -17.63 -26.60
CA ASN A 78 9.93 -18.78 -27.46
C ASN A 78 11.05 -19.83 -27.57
N LEU A 79 10.70 -21.07 -27.21
CA LEU A 79 11.25 -22.29 -27.79
C LEU A 79 10.98 -22.33 -29.29
#